data_AF-A0A960JFH9-F1
#
_entry.id   AF-A0A960JFH9-F1
#
_cell.length_a   1.000
_cell.length_b   1.000
_cell.length_c   1.000
_cell.angle_alpha   90.00
_cell.angle_beta   90.00
_cell.angle_gamma   90.00
#
_symmetry.space_group_name_H-M   'P 1'
#
loop_
_entity.id
_entity.type
_entity.pdbx_description
1 polymer ?
#
loop_
_entity_poly.entity_id
_entity_poly.type
_entity_poly.pdbx_seq_one_letter_code
_entity_poly.pdbx_strand_id
1 'polypeptide(L)'
;MKLARFSVFLTSIVYALIGVIFLFDPVYWASSLDISLPTPTAIIDFRATYGGSMLAIAVFLLYCLKNSEFLRIGILFQAISLAGFGLTRGLGIIFTAGSRPVNYYLLAAEVFGVGLAVFCLSRFGKTDNI
;
A
#
# COMPACT_ATOMS: atom_id res chain seq x y z
N MET A 1 -16.63 -6.79 12.08
CA MET A 1 -15.23 -7.29 12.23
C MET A 1 -14.69 -8.08 11.04
N LYS A 2 -15.43 -9.06 10.46
CA LYS A 2 -14.92 -9.89 9.33
C LYS A 2 -14.43 -9.06 8.13
N LEU A 3 -15.20 -8.07 7.71
CA LEU A 3 -14.84 -7.18 6.59
C LEU A 3 -13.52 -6.42 6.83
N ALA A 4 -13.30 -5.93 8.05
CA ALA A 4 -12.10 -5.18 8.37
C ALA A 4 -10.85 -6.07 8.41
N ARG A 5 -10.98 -7.29 8.96
CA ARG A 5 -9.91 -8.30 8.87
C ARG A 5 -9.59 -8.62 7.42
N PHE A 6 -10.62 -8.81 6.59
CA PHE A 6 -10.44 -9.06 5.16
C PHE A 6 -9.75 -7.88 4.45
N SER A 7 -10.15 -6.64 4.74
CA SER A 7 -9.52 -5.44 4.19
C SER A 7 -8.04 -5.36 4.51
N VAL A 8 -7.67 -5.49 5.79
CA VAL A 8 -6.28 -5.44 6.24
C VAL A 8 -5.47 -6.60 5.65
N PHE A 9 -6.05 -7.81 5.64
CA PHE A 9 -5.43 -8.97 5.02
C PHE A 9 -5.16 -8.76 3.53
N LEU A 10 -6.16 -8.34 2.75
CA LEU A 10 -6.01 -8.07 1.33
C LEU A 10 -4.92 -7.02 1.07
N THR A 11 -4.93 -5.94 1.84
CA THR A 11 -3.90 -4.89 1.75
C THR A 11 -2.51 -5.45 2.04
N SER A 12 -2.37 -6.29 3.08
CA SER A 12 -1.09 -6.93 3.40
C SER A 12 -0.58 -7.83 2.27
N ILE A 13 -1.47 -8.55 1.58
CA ILE A 13 -1.11 -9.39 0.44
C ILE A 13 -0.63 -8.52 -0.73
N VAL A 14 -1.29 -7.40 -1.03
CA VAL A 14 -0.85 -6.49 -2.08
C VAL A 14 0.54 -5.92 -1.78
N TYR A 15 0.78 -5.45 -0.55
CA TYR A 15 2.10 -4.99 -0.13
C TYR A 15 3.16 -6.11 -0.21
N ALA A 16 2.80 -7.33 0.20
CA ALA A 16 3.71 -8.47 0.11
C ALA A 16 4.09 -8.79 -1.34
N LEU A 17 3.11 -8.84 -2.24
CA LEU A 17 3.33 -9.10 -3.66
C LEU A 17 4.23 -8.04 -4.29
N ILE A 18 3.95 -6.75 -4.07
CA ILE A 18 4.78 -5.64 -4.53
C ILE A 18 6.21 -5.77 -3.98
N GLY A 19 6.34 -6.06 -2.69
CA GLY A 19 7.63 -6.22 -2.03
C GLY A 19 8.45 -7.38 -2.59
N VAL A 20 7.82 -8.55 -2.80
CA VAL A 20 8.48 -9.72 -3.43
C VAL A 20 8.92 -9.39 -4.85
N ILE A 21 8.02 -8.79 -5.64
CA ILE A 21 8.27 -8.40 -7.03
C ILE A 21 9.51 -7.50 -7.14
N PHE A 22 9.57 -6.42 -6.36
CA PHE A 22 10.69 -5.49 -6.40
C PHE A 22 11.95 -5.98 -5.67
N LEU A 23 11.83 -6.99 -4.81
CA LEU A 23 13.00 -7.63 -4.21
C LEU A 23 13.75 -8.48 -5.25
N PHE A 24 13.04 -9.32 -6.01
CA PHE A 24 13.66 -10.28 -6.92
C PHE A 24 14.00 -9.68 -8.28
N ASP A 25 13.06 -8.97 -8.93
CA ASP A 25 13.25 -8.42 -10.28
C ASP A 25 12.90 -6.92 -10.36
N PRO A 26 13.63 -6.04 -9.64
CA PRO A 26 13.34 -4.62 -9.61
C PRO A 26 13.46 -3.95 -10.99
N VAL A 27 14.37 -4.42 -11.85
CA VAL A 27 14.67 -3.75 -13.13
C VAL A 27 13.51 -3.90 -14.11
N TYR A 28 13.01 -5.12 -14.29
CA TYR A 28 11.86 -5.38 -15.15
C TYR A 28 10.64 -4.58 -14.71
N TRP A 29 10.28 -4.67 -13.43
CA TRP A 29 9.08 -4.01 -12.92
C TRP A 29 9.21 -2.49 -12.83
N ALA A 30 10.39 -1.94 -12.52
CA ALA A 30 10.63 -0.50 -12.57
C ALA A 30 10.46 0.06 -14.00
N SER A 31 10.93 -0.67 -15.01
CA SER A 31 10.77 -0.25 -16.42
C SER A 31 9.30 -0.16 -16.86
N SER A 32 8.39 -0.94 -16.26
CA SER A 32 6.94 -0.82 -16.52
C SER A 32 6.38 0.54 -16.09
N LEU A 33 7.07 1.21 -15.16
CA LEU A 33 6.77 2.54 -14.64
C LEU A 33 7.65 3.63 -15.30
N ASP A 34 8.38 3.31 -16.37
CA ASP A 34 9.40 4.17 -17.00
C ASP A 34 10.51 4.62 -16.04
N ILE A 35 10.76 3.85 -14.97
CA ILE A 35 11.87 4.06 -14.04
C ILE A 35 13.09 3.29 -14.54
N SER A 36 14.19 4.02 -14.78
CA SER A 36 15.48 3.43 -15.14
C SER A 36 16.36 3.24 -13.90
N LEU A 37 16.98 2.06 -13.77
CA LEU A 37 17.90 1.71 -12.68
C LEU A 37 19.29 1.39 -13.28
N PRO A 38 20.06 2.40 -13.73
CA PRO A 38 21.23 2.19 -14.58
C PRO A 38 22.47 1.66 -13.85
N THR A 39 22.48 1.70 -12.50
CA THR A 39 23.65 1.32 -11.71
C THR A 39 23.29 0.26 -10.65
N PRO A 40 24.26 -0.57 -10.23
CA PRO A 40 24.05 -1.49 -9.12
C PRO A 40 23.57 -0.80 -7.84
N THR A 41 24.07 0.41 -7.56
CA THR A 41 23.64 1.23 -6.42
C THR A 41 22.15 1.58 -6.49
N ALA A 42 21.66 2.02 -7.66
CA ALA A 42 20.25 2.31 -7.86
C ALA A 42 19.38 1.06 -7.67
N ILE A 43 19.84 -0.09 -8.15
CA ILE A 43 19.12 -1.36 -7.99
C ILE A 43 19.06 -1.79 -6.50
N ILE A 44 20.17 -1.69 -5.77
CA ILE A 44 20.23 -2.03 -4.34
C ILE A 44 19.29 -1.13 -3.55
N ASP A 45 19.34 0.18 -3.79
CA ASP A 45 18.48 1.15 -3.11
C ASP A 45 17.00 0.91 -3.42
N PHE A 46 16.67 0.65 -4.69
CA PHE A 46 15.29 0.35 -5.10
C PHE A 46 14.77 -0.94 -4.46
N ARG A 47 15.60 -1.99 -4.31
CA ARG A 47 15.24 -3.21 -3.57
C ARG A 47 14.99 -2.94 -2.10
N ALA A 48 15.84 -2.15 -1.45
CA ALA A 48 15.65 -1.81 -0.04
C ALA A 48 14.38 -1.00 0.16
N THR A 49 14.17 0.02 -0.67
CA THR A 49 13.06 0.96 -0.57
C THR A 49 11.74 0.34 -1.01
N TYR A 50 11.62 -0.24 -2.20
CA TYR A 50 10.35 -0.80 -2.68
C TYR A 50 10.16 -2.27 -2.30
N GLY A 51 11.22 -3.06 -2.26
CA GLY A 51 11.12 -4.46 -1.83
C GLY A 51 10.97 -4.56 -0.32
N GLY A 52 12.01 -4.12 0.40
CA GLY A 52 12.12 -4.24 1.85
C GLY A 52 11.00 -3.51 2.61
N SER A 53 10.72 -2.24 2.30
CA SER A 53 9.69 -1.49 3.02
C SER A 53 8.28 -2.08 2.83
N MET A 54 7.94 -2.51 1.62
CA MET A 54 6.62 -3.08 1.33
C MET A 54 6.45 -4.44 2.02
N LEU A 55 7.51 -5.27 2.06
CA LEU A 55 7.50 -6.50 2.85
C LEU A 55 7.34 -6.24 4.35
N ALA A 56 8.05 -5.24 4.89
CA ALA A 56 7.94 -4.88 6.30
C ALA A 56 6.51 -4.40 6.64
N ILE A 57 5.92 -3.56 5.78
CA ILE A 57 4.51 -3.11 5.91
C ILE A 57 3.56 -4.31 5.86
N ALA A 58 3.75 -5.25 4.94
CA ALA A 58 2.92 -6.44 4.85
C ALA A 58 2.96 -7.28 6.13
N VAL A 59 4.17 -7.54 6.67
CA VAL A 59 4.35 -8.27 7.93
C VAL A 59 3.68 -7.54 9.09
N PHE A 60 3.82 -6.21 9.17
CA PHE A 60 3.16 -5.40 10.19
C PHE A 60 1.62 -5.52 10.10
N LEU A 61 1.05 -5.39 8.90
CA LEU A 61 -0.39 -5.52 8.71
C LEU A 61 -0.91 -6.93 9.04
N LEU A 62 -0.15 -7.98 8.68
CA LEU A 62 -0.48 -9.36 9.08
C LEU A 62 -0.42 -9.52 10.61
N TYR A 63 0.58 -8.93 11.27
CA TYR A 63 0.67 -8.92 12.73
C TYR A 63 -0.56 -8.24 13.36
N CYS A 64 -1.04 -7.15 12.77
CA CYS A 64 -2.24 -6.45 13.23
C CYS A 64 -3.53 -7.30 13.20
N LEU A 65 -3.57 -8.42 12.48
CA LEU A 65 -4.74 -9.29 12.44
C LEU A 65 -4.93 -10.16 13.71
N LYS A 66 -3.96 -10.19 14.63
CA LYS A 66 -3.97 -11.09 15.80
C LYS A 66 -5.15 -10.86 16.74
N ASN A 67 -5.44 -9.62 17.12
CA ASN A 67 -6.52 -9.28 18.04
C ASN A 67 -7.25 -7.99 17.60
N SER A 68 -8.37 -7.67 18.26
CA SER A 68 -9.19 -6.50 17.91
C SER A 68 -8.48 -5.16 18.11
N GLU A 69 -7.63 -5.05 19.12
CA GLU A 69 -6.87 -3.84 19.43
C GLU A 69 -5.86 -3.53 18.32
N PHE A 70 -5.00 -4.49 17.96
CA PHE A 70 -4.05 -4.32 16.87
C PHE A 70 -4.75 -4.20 15.51
N LEU A 71 -5.93 -4.79 15.33
CA LEU A 71 -6.69 -4.67 14.09
C LEU A 71 -7.10 -3.22 13.83
N ARG A 72 -7.50 -2.48 14.87
CA ARG A 72 -7.80 -1.05 14.74
C ARG A 72 -6.57 -0.26 14.28
N ILE A 73 -5.39 -0.57 14.82
CA ILE A 73 -4.12 0.02 14.39
C ILE A 73 -3.81 -0.32 12.93
N GLY A 74 -4.03 -1.58 12.52
CA GLY A 74 -3.82 -2.03 11.15
C GLY A 74 -4.71 -1.30 10.14
N ILE A 75 -5.99 -1.07 10.47
CA ILE A 75 -6.91 -0.32 9.60
C ILE A 75 -6.50 1.15 9.52
N LEU A 76 -6.08 1.75 10.65
CA LEU A 76 -5.58 3.13 10.66
C LEU A 76 -4.33 3.26 9.78
N PHE A 77 -3.38 2.34 9.91
CA PHE A 77 -2.18 2.33 9.09
C PHE A 77 -2.48 2.09 7.61
N GLN A 78 -3.42 1.19 7.28
CA GLN A 78 -3.91 1.00 5.91
C GLN A 78 -4.44 2.33 5.35
N ALA A 79 -5.28 3.05 6.09
CA ALA A 79 -5.84 4.33 5.65
C ALA A 79 -4.74 5.37 5.39
N ILE A 80 -3.81 5.54 6.34
CA ILE A 80 -2.74 6.53 6.25
C ILE A 80 -1.80 6.22 5.09
N SER A 81 -1.34 4.97 4.98
CA SER A 81 -0.39 4.57 3.94
C SER A 81 -0.98 4.73 2.54
N LEU A 82 -2.20 4.23 2.30
CA LEU A 82 -2.86 4.36 1.01
C LEU A 82 -3.27 5.81 0.69
N ALA A 83 -3.63 6.61 1.69
CA ALA A 83 -3.88 8.03 1.49
C ALA A 83 -2.59 8.78 1.12
N GLY A 84 -1.46 8.44 1.76
CA GLY A 84 -0.16 9.00 1.39
C GLY A 84 0.20 8.71 -0.07
N PHE A 85 0.05 7.46 -0.51
CA PHE A 85 0.22 7.08 -1.91
C PHE A 85 -0.77 7.79 -2.83
N GLY A 86 -2.07 7.75 -2.53
CA GLY A 86 -3.12 8.36 -3.36
C GLY A 86 -2.98 9.87 -3.51
N LEU A 87 -2.66 10.59 -2.42
CA LEU A 87 -2.46 12.03 -2.44
C LEU A 87 -1.25 12.40 -3.29
N THR A 88 -0.10 11.77 -3.04
CA THR A 88 1.13 12.07 -3.78
C THR A 88 1.03 11.67 -5.24
N ARG A 89 0.37 10.55 -5.56
CA ARG A 89 0.12 10.12 -6.94
C ARG A 89 -0.86 11.05 -7.66
N GLY A 90 -1.94 11.46 -6.99
CA GLY A 90 -2.89 12.43 -7.53
C GLY A 90 -2.22 13.77 -7.86
N LEU A 91 -1.40 14.30 -6.94
CA LEU A 91 -0.60 15.50 -7.18
C LEU A 91 0.40 15.29 -8.33
N GLY A 92 1.07 14.14 -8.39
CA GLY A 92 1.99 13.80 -9.48
C GLY A 92 1.31 13.81 -10.86
N ILE A 93 0.10 13.25 -10.97
CA ILE A 93 -0.71 13.27 -12.20
C ILE A 93 -1.11 14.71 -12.59
N ILE A 94 -1.46 15.55 -11.61
CA ILE A 94 -1.86 16.94 -11.87
C ILE A 94 -0.67 17.78 -12.35
N PHE A 95 0.50 17.61 -11.72
CA PHE A 95 1.68 18.43 -12.01
C PHE A 95 2.55 17.90 -13.16
N THR A 96 2.38 16.64 -13.56
CA THR A 96 3.21 16.00 -14.60
C THR A 96 2.34 15.62 -15.80
N ALA A 97 2.62 16.24 -16.96
CA ALA A 97 2.01 15.81 -18.21
C ALA A 97 2.53 14.42 -18.64
N GLY A 98 1.70 13.63 -19.32
CA GLY A 98 2.11 12.35 -19.90
C GLY A 98 2.10 11.15 -18.95
N SER A 99 1.32 11.20 -17.86
CA SER A 99 1.22 10.06 -16.93
C SER A 99 0.68 8.80 -17.60
N ARG A 100 1.35 7.66 -17.36
CA ARG A 100 0.91 6.35 -17.86
C ARG A 100 -0.44 5.92 -17.23
N PRO A 101 -1.24 5.12 -17.95
CA PRO A 101 -2.49 4.53 -17.42
C PRO A 101 -2.34 3.81 -16.06
N VAL A 102 -1.18 3.19 -15.82
CA VAL A 102 -0.88 2.49 -14.55
C VAL A 102 -1.04 3.40 -13.32
N ASN A 103 -0.71 4.69 -13.42
CA ASN A 103 -0.87 5.61 -12.30
C ASN A 103 -2.35 5.86 -11.96
N TYR A 104 -3.24 5.85 -12.95
CA TYR A 104 -4.68 6.01 -12.71
C TYR A 104 -5.29 4.75 -12.09
N TYR A 105 -4.85 3.57 -12.52
CA TYR A 105 -5.28 2.31 -11.91
C TYR A 105 -4.81 2.19 -10.45
N LEU A 106 -3.55 2.54 -10.18
CA LEU A 106 -3.03 2.59 -8.82
C LEU A 106 -3.76 3.62 -7.96
N LEU A 107 -4.02 4.82 -8.49
CA LEU A 107 -4.80 5.85 -7.79
C LEU A 107 -6.22 5.37 -7.45
N ALA A 108 -6.89 4.71 -8.38
CA ALA A 108 -8.22 4.15 -8.13
C ALA A 108 -8.18 3.08 -7.02
N ALA A 109 -7.17 2.20 -7.03
CA ALA A 109 -6.98 1.20 -5.97
C ALA A 109 -6.66 1.85 -4.61
N GLU A 110 -5.82 2.88 -4.59
CA GLU A 110 -5.46 3.66 -3.40
C GLU A 110 -6.71 4.33 -2.80
N VAL A 111 -7.50 5.04 -3.60
CA VAL A 111 -8.75 5.70 -3.18
C VAL A 111 -9.77 4.68 -2.66
N PHE A 112 -9.95 3.56 -3.36
CA PHE A 112 -10.85 2.49 -2.93
C PHE A 112 -10.41 1.91 -1.58
N GLY A 113 -9.13 1.60 -1.43
CA GLY A 113 -8.58 1.03 -0.19
C GLY A 113 -8.65 2.00 0.99
N VAL A 114 -8.48 3.31 0.76
CA VAL A 114 -8.73 4.36 1.78
C VAL A 114 -10.20 4.38 2.16
N GLY A 115 -11.11 4.40 1.19
CA GLY A 115 -12.56 4.39 1.44
C GLY A 115 -12.99 3.19 2.27
N LEU A 116 -12.47 2.00 1.95
CA LEU A 116 -12.72 0.77 2.71
C LEU A 116 -12.18 0.85 4.14
N ALA A 117 -10.97 1.39 4.34
CA ALA A 117 -10.37 1.55 5.66
C ALA A 117 -11.15 2.53 6.52
N VAL A 118 -11.51 3.69 5.99
CA VAL A 118 -12.32 4.71 6.67
C VAL A 118 -13.70 4.16 7.03
N PHE A 119 -14.34 3.44 6.10
CA PHE A 119 -15.60 2.76 6.37
C PHE A 119 -15.46 1.76 7.52
N CYS A 120 -14.41 0.93 7.53
CA CYS A 120 -14.16 -0.01 8.62
C CYS A 120 -13.95 0.71 9.96
N LEU A 121 -13.14 1.77 10.00
CA LEU A 121 -12.91 2.58 11.21
C LEU A 121 -14.19 3.19 11.77
N SER A 122 -15.06 3.72 10.91
CA SER A 122 -16.36 4.29 11.30
C SER A 122 -17.30 3.27 11.97
N ARG A 123 -17.09 1.97 11.70
CA ARG A 123 -17.85 0.87 12.29
C ARG A 123 -17.21 0.31 13.56
N PHE A 124 -15.90 0.45 13.73
CA PHE A 124 -15.21 0.07 14.98
C PHE A 124 -15.71 0.89 16.17
N GLY A 125 -15.73 2.22 16.06
CA GLY A 125 -16.15 3.10 17.18
C GLY A 125 -17.63 2.98 17.59
N LYS A 126 -18.47 2.33 16.78
CA LYS A 126 -19.88 2.07 17.13
C LYS A 126 -20.09 0.78 17.93
N THR A 127 -19.12 -0.13 17.91
CA THR A 127 -19.25 -1.45 18.54
C THR A 127 -18.65 -1.48 19.95
N ASP A 128 -17.74 -0.55 20.26
CA ASP A 128 -17.10 -0.42 21.58
C ASP A 128 -17.91 0.41 22.60
N ASN A 129 -19.05 0.99 22.17
CA ASN A 129 -19.93 1.85 22.98
C ASN A 129 -21.28 1.17 23.35
N ILE A 130 -21.34 -0.16 23.28
CA ILE A 130 -22.49 -0.99 23.69
C ILE A 130 -21.95 -2.00 24.70
#